data_AF-A0A9X6NVY8-F1
#
_entry.id   AF-A0A9X6NVY8-F1
#
_cell.length_a   1.000
_cell.length_b   1.000
_cell.length_c   1.000
_cell.angle_alpha   90.00
_cell.angle_beta   90.00
_cell.angle_gamma   90.00
#
_symmetry.space_group_name_H-M   'P 1'
#
loop_
_entity.id
_entity.type
_entity.pdbx_description
1 polymer ?
#
loop_
_entity_poly.entity_id
_entity_poly.type
_entity_poly.pdbx_seq_one_letter_code
_entity_poly.pdbx_strand_id
1 'polypeptide(L)'
;MNVSNMKQVSVKVTIENYDGSTAIFTEKGLKISDTLILSVYEAGVSINKFHYDQTGNIVLDEEILDLQGSVNDYGLNLEEICNMNAIEFLLKIATLTKDLH
;
A
#
# COMPACT_ATOMS: atom_id res chain seq x y z
N MET A 1 7.43 15.30 2.96
CA MET A 1 7.65 13.96 2.37
C MET A 1 8.37 14.15 1.05
N ASN A 2 9.54 13.53 0.86
CA ASN A 2 10.19 13.52 -0.44
C ASN A 2 9.78 12.25 -1.18
N VAL A 3 8.94 12.41 -2.21
CA VAL A 3 8.33 11.33 -2.98
C VAL A 3 9.17 10.92 -4.20
N SER A 4 10.31 11.57 -4.45
CA SER A 4 11.12 11.39 -5.66
C SER A 4 11.83 10.03 -5.80
N ASN A 5 11.69 9.12 -4.83
CA ASN A 5 12.36 7.80 -4.81
C ASN A 5 11.36 6.65 -4.65
N MET A 6 10.12 6.85 -5.08
CA MET A 6 9.08 5.83 -5.03
C MET A 6 9.46 4.62 -5.88
N LYS A 7 9.29 3.41 -5.33
CA LYS A 7 9.54 2.17 -6.05
C LYS A 7 8.50 1.11 -5.74
N GLN A 8 8.09 0.37 -6.76
CA GLN A 8 7.29 -0.82 -6.56
C GLN A 8 8.11 -1.89 -5.84
N VAL A 9 7.49 -2.55 -4.87
CA VAL A 9 8.08 -3.61 -4.07
C VAL A 9 7.06 -4.71 -3.84
N SER A 10 7.56 -5.92 -3.58
CA SER A 10 6.76 -7.03 -3.10
C SER A 10 6.58 -6.95 -1.59
N VAL A 11 5.35 -7.08 -1.13
CA VAL A 11 4.96 -7.06 0.27
C VAL A 11 4.44 -8.44 0.64
N LYS A 12 4.98 -9.01 1.71
CA LYS A 12 4.48 -10.27 2.26
C LYS A 12 3.26 -9.96 3.12
N VAL A 13 2.12 -10.50 2.73
CA VAL A 13 0.88 -10.42 3.49
C VAL A 13 0.59 -11.78 4.10
N THR A 14 0.32 -11.76 5.40
CA THR A 14 0.01 -12.95 6.19
C THR A 14 -1.39 -12.77 6.74
N ILE A 15 -2.34 -13.60 6.29
CA ILE A 15 -3.70 -13.65 6.84
C ILE A 15 -3.82 -14.88 7.73
N GLU A 16 -4.24 -14.66 8.98
CA GLU A 16 -4.72 -15.74 9.84
C GLU A 16 -6.22 -15.96 9.60
N ASN A 17 -6.56 -17.16 9.16
CA ASN A 17 -7.94 -17.55 8.93
C ASN A 17 -8.60 -17.94 10.26
N TYR A 18 -9.92 -17.89 10.30
CA TYR A 18 -10.71 -18.25 11.49
C TYR A 18 -10.49 -19.70 11.95
N ASP A 19 -10.08 -20.60 11.06
CA ASP A 19 -9.76 -21.99 11.38
C ASP A 19 -8.35 -22.20 11.96
N GLY A 20 -7.59 -21.11 12.19
CA GLY A 20 -6.23 -21.14 12.70
C GLY A 20 -5.17 -21.46 11.64
N SER A 21 -5.55 -21.61 10.37
CA SER A 21 -4.59 -21.69 9.27
C SER A 21 -4.05 -20.31 8.90
N THR A 22 -2.86 -20.28 8.31
CA THR A 22 -2.23 -19.04 7.84
C THR A 22 -2.06 -19.08 6.33
N ALA A 23 -2.60 -18.09 5.63
CA ALA A 23 -2.34 -17.86 4.21
C ALA A 23 -1.26 -16.79 4.06
N ILE A 24 -0.21 -17.11 3.29
CA ILE A 24 0.86 -16.16 2.96
C ILE A 24 0.81 -15.91 1.47
N PHE A 25 0.71 -14.64 1.10
CA PHE A 25 0.71 -14.18 -0.28
C PHE A 25 1.61 -12.95 -0.44
N THR A 26 1.93 -12.64 -1.69
CA THR A 26 2.78 -11.51 -2.04
C THR A 26 1.97 -10.51 -2.84
N GLU A 27 1.81 -9.31 -2.28
CA GLU A 27 1.12 -8.20 -2.93
C GLU A 27 2.11 -7.16 -3.45
N LYS A 28 1.64 -6.34 -4.39
CA LYS A 28 2.40 -5.17 -4.86
C LYS A 28 2.14 -3.99 -3.91
N GLY A 29 3.21 -3.39 -3.42
CA GLY A 29 3.17 -2.12 -2.70
C GLY A 29 4.05 -1.08 -3.37
N LEU A 30 3.85 0.19 -2.99
CA LEU A 30 4.70 1.30 -3.42
C LEU A 30 5.46 1.85 -2.22
N LYS A 31 6.77 1.58 -2.14
CA LYS A 31 7.61 2.14 -1.08
C LYS A 31 7.77 3.64 -1.31
N ILE A 32 7.15 4.45 -0.45
CA ILE A 32 7.12 5.92 -0.57
C ILE A 32 8.22 6.62 0.23
N SER A 33 8.80 5.93 1.21
CA SER A 33 10.01 6.35 1.92
C SER A 33 10.72 5.14 2.53
N ASP A 34 11.81 5.36 3.28
CA ASP A 34 12.51 4.25 3.95
C ASP A 34 11.72 3.53 5.02
N THR A 35 10.63 4.14 5.50
CA THR A 35 9.81 3.57 6.57
C THR A 35 8.35 3.41 6.17
N LEU A 36 7.92 3.96 5.04
CA LEU A 36 6.51 3.97 4.64
C LEU A 36 6.28 3.28 3.30
N ILE A 37 5.17 2.55 3.24
CA ILE A 37 4.68 1.88 2.06
C ILE A 37 3.20 2.21 1.86
N LEU A 38 2.82 2.48 0.61
CA LEU A 38 1.45 2.55 0.17
C LEU A 38 1.03 1.15 -0.29
N SER A 39 -0.02 0.63 0.31
CA SER A 39 -0.64 -0.63 -0.05
C SER A 39 -2.03 -0.36 -0.62
N VAL A 40 -2.40 -1.13 -1.64
CA VAL A 40 -3.69 -1.02 -2.32
C VAL A 40 -4.36 -2.38 -2.19
N TYR A 41 -5.58 -2.38 -1.65
CA TYR A 41 -6.42 -3.56 -1.51
C TYR A 41 -7.75 -3.34 -2.22
N GLU A 42 -8.52 -4.40 -2.41
CA GLU A 42 -9.87 -4.31 -2.97
C GLU A 42 -10.77 -3.34 -2.19
N ALA A 43 -10.62 -3.32 -0.86
CA ALA A 43 -11.46 -2.58 0.07
C ALA A 43 -10.90 -1.21 0.48
N GLY A 44 -9.74 -0.79 -0.05
CA GLY A 44 -9.18 0.51 0.30
C GLY A 44 -7.71 0.69 -0.04
N VAL A 45 -7.18 1.83 0.38
CA VAL A 45 -5.78 2.20 0.22
C VAL A 45 -5.22 2.58 1.59
N SER A 46 -4.09 2.01 1.96
CA SER A 46 -3.45 2.28 3.24
C SER A 46 -2.00 2.76 3.07
N ILE A 47 -1.55 3.58 4.00
CA ILE A 47 -0.13 3.85 4.22
C ILE A 47 0.26 3.22 5.54
N ASN A 48 1.23 2.32 5.51
CA ASN A 48 1.73 1.62 6.68
C ASN A 48 3.21 1.91 6.88
N LYS A 49 3.65 1.82 8.14
CA LYS A 49 5.04 1.49 8.41
C LYS A 49 5.34 0.07 7.96
N PHE A 50 6.61 -0.21 7.71
CA PHE A 50 7.05 -1.56 7.41
C PHE A 50 8.39 -1.86 8.05
N HIS A 51 8.68 -3.14 8.20
CA HIS A 51 10.01 -3.65 8.55
C HIS A 51 10.38 -4.82 7.63
N TYR A 52 11.65 -5.24 7.70
CA TYR A 52 12.12 -6.43 7.01
C TYR A 52 12.10 -7.63 7.97
N ASP A 53 11.51 -8.75 7.55
CA ASP A 53 11.61 -10.00 8.29
C ASP A 53 13.01 -10.63 8.18
N GLN A 54 13.25 -11.73 8.88
CA GLN A 54 14.53 -12.44 8.88
C GLN A 54 14.95 -12.95 7.49
N THR A 55 14.01 -13.06 6.56
CA THR A 55 14.25 -13.48 5.17
C THR A 55 14.35 -12.32 4.20
N GLY A 56 14.28 -11.07 4.70
CA GLY A 56 14.37 -9.85 3.90
C GLY A 56 13.06 -9.46 3.21
N ASN A 57 11.93 -10.07 3.57
CA ASN A 57 10.63 -9.65 3.03
C ASN A 57 10.14 -8.39 3.75
N ILE A 58 9.45 -7.52 3.02
CA ILE A 58 8.72 -6.40 3.60
C ILE A 58 7.47 -6.93 4.29
N VAL A 59 7.33 -6.61 5.58
CA VAL A 59 6.16 -6.92 6.41
C VAL A 59 5.55 -5.61 6.88
N LEU A 60 4.23 -5.50 6.74
CA LEU A 60 3.46 -4.34 7.17
C LEU A 60 3.40 -4.27 8.70
N ASP A 61 3.43 -3.05 9.21
CA ASP A 61 3.35 -2.72 10.63
C ASP A 61 2.28 -1.62 10.81
N GLU A 62 2.43 -0.77 11.83
CA GLU A 62 1.55 0.35 12.17
C GLU A 62 0.95 1.07 10.95
N GLU A 63 -0.37 1.14 10.93
CA GLU A 63 -1.14 1.91 9.96
C GLU A 63 -1.11 3.40 10.28
N ILE A 64 -0.78 4.21 9.27
CA ILE A 64 -0.64 5.66 9.38
C ILE A 64 -1.82 6.39 8.74
N LEU A 65 -2.32 5.84 7.64
CA LEU A 65 -3.50 6.31 6.94
C LEU A 65 -4.23 5.10 6.38
N ASP A 66 -5.54 5.09 6.51
CA ASP A 66 -6.39 4.09 5.91
C ASP A 66 -7.62 4.76 5.30
N LEU A 67 -7.73 4.61 3.99
CA LEU A 67 -8.83 5.12 3.19
C LEU A 67 -9.65 3.91 2.74
N GLN A 68 -10.73 3.67 3.46
CA GLN A 68 -11.68 2.60 3.18
C GLN A 68 -12.58 3.00 2.02
N GLY A 69 -12.88 2.04 1.14
CA GLY A 69 -13.73 2.24 -0.03
C GLY A 69 -13.39 1.29 -1.15
N SER A 70 -14.34 1.02 -2.04
CA SER A 70 -14.06 0.19 -3.21
C SER A 70 -12.99 0.85 -4.05
N VAL A 71 -11.90 0.12 -4.30
CA VAL A 71 -10.80 0.60 -5.12
C VAL A 71 -11.01 0.21 -6.57
N ASN A 72 -10.91 1.20 -7.46
CA ASN A 72 -10.80 0.95 -8.89
C ASN A 72 -9.32 0.81 -9.27
N ASP A 73 -8.78 -0.39 -9.10
CA ASP A 73 -7.37 -0.71 -9.33
C ASP A 73 -6.97 -0.69 -10.81
N TYR A 74 -7.92 -0.82 -11.75
CA TYR A 74 -7.70 -0.71 -13.19
C TYR A 74 -7.06 0.61 -13.64
N GLY A 75 -7.17 1.68 -12.85
CA GLY A 75 -6.57 3.00 -13.13
C GLY A 75 -5.27 3.28 -12.38
N LEU A 76 -4.76 2.31 -11.61
CA LEU A 76 -3.69 2.54 -10.65
C LEU A 76 -2.33 2.25 -11.29
N ASN A 77 -1.87 3.22 -12.07
CA ASN A 77 -0.52 3.20 -12.60
C ASN A 77 0.47 3.72 -11.55
N LEU A 78 1.06 2.81 -10.77
CA LEU A 78 2.06 3.15 -9.77
C LEU A 78 3.28 3.87 -10.37
N GLU A 79 3.60 3.69 -11.66
CA GLU A 79 4.68 4.43 -12.33
C GLU A 79 4.34 5.92 -12.55
N GLU A 80 3.07 6.25 -12.82
CA GLU A 80 2.62 7.65 -12.88
C GLU A 80 2.71 8.32 -11.51
N ILE A 81 2.34 7.57 -10.47
CA ILE A 81 2.36 8.06 -9.10
C ILE A 81 3.79 8.40 -8.67
N CYS A 82 4.79 7.58 -9.05
CA CYS A 82 6.21 7.76 -8.70
C CYS A 82 6.79 9.15 -9.02
N ASN A 83 6.23 9.88 -9.99
CA ASN A 83 6.76 11.16 -10.46
C ASN A 83 6.01 12.38 -9.90
N MET A 84 5.02 12.18 -9.04
CA MET A 84 4.19 13.24 -8.46
C MET A 84 4.90 13.94 -7.29
N ASN A 85 4.51 15.18 -7.00
CA ASN A 85 4.83 15.81 -5.71
C ASN A 85 3.91 15.29 -4.59
N ALA A 86 4.19 15.63 -3.34
CA ALA A 86 3.46 15.10 -2.19
C ALA A 86 1.96 15.45 -2.19
N ILE A 87 1.57 16.64 -2.66
CA ILE A 87 0.16 17.05 -2.72
C ILE A 87 -0.56 16.31 -3.85
N GLU A 88 0.06 16.23 -5.02
CA GLU A 88 -0.46 15.47 -6.17
C GLU A 88 -0.64 13.99 -5.83
N PHE A 89 0.33 13.41 -5.11
CA PHE A 89 0.25 12.06 -4.59
C PHE A 89 -0.96 11.88 -3.67
N LEU A 90 -1.13 12.74 -2.66
CA LEU A 90 -2.24 12.67 -1.72
C LEU A 90 -3.61 12.84 -2.41
N LEU A 91 -3.69 13.74 -3.39
CA LEU A 91 -4.90 13.92 -4.20
C LEU A 91 -5.20 12.67 -5.04
N LYS A 92 -4.17 12.10 -5.69
CA LYS A 92 -4.33 10.90 -6.51
C LYS A 92 -4.80 9.72 -5.66
N ILE A 93 -4.20 9.46 -4.50
CA ILE A 93 -4.63 8.35 -3.63
C ILE A 93 -6.06 8.52 -3.14
N ALA A 94 -6.50 9.75 -2.82
CA ALA A 94 -7.87 10.01 -2.39
C ALA A 94 -8.91 9.73 -3.49
N THR A 95 -8.50 9.79 -4.77
CA THR A 95 -9.39 9.43 -5.90
C THR A 95 -9.47 7.92 -6.17
N LEU A 96 -8.62 7.11 -5.54
CA LEU A 96 -8.59 5.66 -5.75
C LEU A 96 -9.76 4.96 -5.06
N THR A 97 -10.18 5.48 -3.91
CA THR A 97 -11.34 5.00 -3.18
C THR A 97 -12.58 5.69 -3.72
N LYS A 98 -13.56 4.91 -4.19
CA LYS A 98 -14.92 5.43 -4.37
C LYS A 98 -15.60 5.47 -3.01
N ASP A 99 -16.24 6.59 -2.68
CA ASP A 99 -17.17 6.65 -1.56
C ASP A 99 -18.19 5.50 -1.69
N LEU A 100 -18.32 4.69 -0.64
CA LEU A 100 -19.51 3.90 -0.43
C LEU A 100 -20.65 4.88 -0.13
N HIS A 101 -21.36 5.31 -1.16
CA HIS A 101 -22.70 5.88 -1.00
C HIS A 101 -23.71 4.77 -0.79
#